data_AF-A0A3A0E604-F1
#
_entry.id   AF-A0A3A0E604-F1
#
_cell.length_a   1.000
_cell.length_b   1.000
_cell.length_c   1.000
_cell.angle_alpha   90.00
_cell.angle_beta   90.00
_cell.angle_gamma   90.00
#
_symmetry.space_group_name_H-M   'P 1'
#
loop_
_entity.id
_entity.type
_entity.pdbx_description
1 polymer ?
#
loop_
_entity_poly.entity_id
_entity_poly.type
_entity_poly.pdbx_seq_one_letter_code
_entity_poly.pdbx_strand_id
1 'polypeptide(L)'
;MSAEPIHVIRFGLIKCEIHLRQTRSGERFNVMVSRLFKDGEQWRESKQFGRDDLPLVAKIADLAHTWIYLHASAPSPYSQSREVNDG
;
A
#
# COMPACT_ATOMS: atom_id res chain seq x y z
N MET A 1 -10.23 -11.05 9.74
CA MET A 1 -10.11 -11.05 8.27
C MET A 1 -9.24 -9.87 7.88
N SER A 2 -8.06 -10.09 7.32
CA SER A 2 -7.23 -9.00 6.79
C SER A 2 -7.86 -8.51 5.48
N ALA A 3 -8.16 -7.22 5.39
CA ALA A 3 -8.74 -6.63 4.18
C ALA A 3 -7.84 -6.86 2.96
N GLU A 4 -8.46 -7.16 1.82
CA GLU A 4 -7.79 -7.33 0.52
C GLU A 4 -6.94 -6.08 0.20
N PRO A 5 -5.70 -6.24 -0.31
CA PRO A 5 -4.93 -5.11 -0.78
C PRO A 5 -5.65 -4.39 -1.93
N ILE A 6 -5.66 -3.06 -1.88
CA ILE A 6 -6.24 -2.21 -2.94
C ILE A 6 -5.30 -2.10 -4.15
N HIS A 7 -4.01 -2.37 -3.95
CA HIS A 7 -3.03 -2.43 -5.02
C HIS A 7 -1.89 -3.38 -4.65
N VAL A 8 -1.39 -4.12 -5.65
CA VAL A 8 -0.27 -5.05 -5.49
C VAL A 8 0.73 -4.83 -6.61
N ILE A 9 2.00 -4.64 -6.24
CA ILE A 9 3.14 -4.53 -7.15
C ILE A 9 4.01 -5.77 -6.94
N ARG A 10 4.61 -6.30 -8.01
CA ARG A 10 5.50 -7.48 -7.90
C ARG A 10 6.66 -7.42 -8.87
N PHE A 11 7.86 -7.75 -8.37
CA PHE A 11 9.06 -8.01 -9.16
C PHE A 11 9.69 -9.34 -8.73
N GLY A 12 9.55 -10.36 -9.56
CA GLY A 12 10.02 -11.71 -9.24
C GLY A 12 9.37 -12.27 -7.97
N LEU A 13 10.19 -12.52 -6.95
CA LEU A 13 9.73 -12.99 -5.64
C LEU A 13 9.40 -11.86 -4.66
N ILE A 14 9.74 -10.60 -4.98
CA ILE A 14 9.43 -9.47 -4.10
C ILE A 14 8.05 -8.91 -4.48
N LYS A 15 7.17 -8.82 -3.49
CA LYS A 15 5.80 -8.32 -3.60
C LYS A 15 5.62 -7.13 -2.66
N CYS A 16 4.82 -6.17 -3.07
CA CYS A 16 4.37 -5.07 -2.25
C CYS A 16 2.84 -4.99 -2.32
N GLU A 17 2.21 -4.93 -1.16
CA GLU A 17 0.76 -4.79 -1.00
C GLU A 17 0.45 -3.46 -0.36
N ILE A 18 -0.49 -2.72 -0.96
CA ILE A 18 -0.97 -1.45 -0.46
C ILE A 18 -2.39 -1.68 0.06
N HIS A 19 -2.65 -1.30 1.31
CA HIS A 19 -3.95 -1.41 1.95
C HIS A 19 -4.43 -0.03 2.39
N LEU A 20 -5.68 0.30 2.09
CA LEU A 20 -6.33 1.47 2.65
C LEU A 20 -6.95 1.14 4.00
N ARG A 21 -6.69 1.98 5.01
CA ARG A 21 -7.41 1.94 6.28
C ARG A 21 -8.08 3.28 6.53
N GLN A 22 -9.38 3.23 6.78
CA GLN A 22 -10.12 4.37 7.27
C GLN A 22 -9.87 4.50 8.77
N THR A 23 -9.46 5.70 9.21
CA THR A 23 -9.30 6.04 10.62
C THR A 23 -10.16 7.24 10.96
N ARG A 24 -10.38 7.51 12.25
CA ARG A 24 -11.10 8.73 12.70
C ARG A 24 -10.44 10.02 12.19
N SER A 25 -9.14 9.98 11.88
CA SER A 25 -8.35 11.10 11.40
C SER A 25 -8.21 11.14 9.87
N GLY A 26 -8.98 10.33 9.15
CA GLY A 26 -8.93 10.23 7.69
C GLY A 26 -8.36 8.90 7.19
N GLU A 27 -8.18 8.83 5.88
CA GLU A 27 -7.65 7.67 5.18
C GLU A 27 -6.13 7.56 5.36
N ARG A 28 -5.65 6.33 5.61
CA ARG A 28 -4.21 6.03 5.70
C ARG A 28 -3.88 4.82 4.85
N PHE A 29 -2.83 4.94 4.05
CA PHE A 29 -2.26 3.82 3.31
C PHE A 29 -1.24 3.08 4.18
N ASN A 30 -1.33 1.76 4.20
CA ASN A 30 -0.31 0.87 4.76
C ASN A 30 0.33 0.09 3.62
N VAL A 31 1.66 0.00 3.66
CA VAL A 31 2.44 -0.72 2.66
C VAL A 31 3.11 -1.92 3.32
N MET A 32 2.94 -3.10 2.75
CA MET A 32 3.60 -4.33 3.18
C MET A 32 4.44 -4.88 2.05
N VAL A 33 5.77 -4.90 2.25
CA VAL A 33 6.70 -5.55 1.33
C VAL A 33 7.03 -6.93 1.88
N SER A 34 6.99 -7.95 1.03
CA SER A 34 7.29 -9.33 1.37
C SER A 34 8.06 -10.05 0.27
N ARG A 35 8.80 -11.09 0.66
CA ARG A 35 9.45 -12.04 -0.25
C ARG A 35 8.68 -13.33 -0.28
N LEU A 36 8.29 -13.76 -1.47
CA LEU A 36 7.64 -15.04 -1.72
C LEU A 36 8.66 -16.17 -1.78
N PHE A 37 8.33 -17.29 -1.15
CA PHE A 37 9.12 -18.50 -1.21
C PHE A 37 8.20 -19.72 -1.18
N LYS A 38 8.69 -20.87 -1.62
CA LYS A 38 7.97 -22.14 -1.48
C LYS A 38 8.39 -22.85 -0.21
N ASP A 39 7.41 -23.31 0.55
CA ASP A 39 7.56 -24.24 1.66
C ASP A 39 6.81 -25.53 1.30
N GLY A 40 7.56 -26.52 0.80
CA GLY A 40 6.99 -27.68 0.11
C GLY A 40 6.21 -27.26 -1.13
N GLU A 41 4.91 -27.58 -1.15
CA GLU A 41 4.00 -27.23 -2.24
C GLU A 41 3.31 -25.86 -2.05
N GLN A 42 3.44 -25.26 -0.87
CA GLN A 42 2.73 -24.04 -0.52
C GLN A 42 3.61 -22.81 -0.75
N TRP A 43 3.02 -21.75 -1.29
CA TRP A 43 3.65 -20.43 -1.32
C TRP A 43 3.47 -19.75 0.03
N ARG A 44 4.54 -19.16 0.54
CA ARG A 44 4.57 -18.37 1.77
C ARG A 44 5.29 -17.05 1.55
N GLU A 45 5.13 -16.16 2.53
CA GLU A 45 5.75 -14.84 2.52
C GLU A 45 6.69 -14.66 3.71
N SER A 46 7.79 -13.95 3.50
CA SER A 46 8.75 -13.56 4.54
C SER A 46 8.96 -12.05 4.53
N LYS A 47 9.28 -11.49 5.70
CA LYS A 47 9.76 -10.09 5.85
C LYS A 47 11.28 -10.01 5.98
N GLN A 48 11.97 -11.12 5.71
CA GLN A 48 13.42 -11.19 5.68
C GLN A 48 13.89 -11.11 4.23
N PHE A 49 14.87 -10.25 4.00
CA PHE A 49 15.40 -9.95 2.67
C PHE A 49 16.90 -10.23 2.66
N GLY A 50 17.36 -10.96 1.65
CA GLY A 50 18.79 -11.10 1.36
C GLY A 50 19.34 -9.87 0.65
N ARG A 51 20.67 -9.81 0.51
CA ARG A 51 21.38 -8.73 -0.21
C ARG A 51 20.80 -8.46 -1.61
N ASP A 52 20.48 -9.52 -2.35
CA ASP A 52 20.03 -9.41 -3.74
C ASP A 52 18.55 -9.02 -3.86
N ASP A 53 17.79 -9.13 -2.78
CA ASP A 53 16.41 -8.65 -2.73
C ASP A 53 16.37 -7.11 -2.56
N LEU A 54 17.40 -6.50 -1.97
CA LEU A 54 17.40 -5.08 -1.57
C LEU A 54 17.16 -4.11 -2.73
N PRO A 55 17.76 -4.26 -3.92
CA PRO A 55 17.47 -3.35 -5.05
C PRO A 55 16.00 -3.43 -5.49
N LEU A 56 15.40 -4.62 -5.44
CA LEU A 56 13.98 -4.80 -5.77
C LEU A 56 13.07 -4.23 -4.68
N VAL A 57 13.44 -4.38 -3.41
CA VAL A 57 12.74 -3.75 -2.27
C VAL A 57 12.75 -2.22 -2.41
N ALA A 58 13.90 -1.63 -2.75
CA ALA A 58 13.99 -0.18 -2.97
C ALA A 58 13.09 0.27 -4.13
N LYS A 59 13.16 -0.43 -5.27
CA LYS A 59 12.35 -0.13 -6.45
C LYS A 59 10.84 -0.25 -6.17
N ILE A 60 10.43 -1.30 -5.47
CA ILE A 60 9.01 -1.53 -5.21
C ILE A 60 8.46 -0.53 -4.19
N ALA A 61 9.28 -0.10 -3.22
CA ALA A 61 8.92 0.94 -2.27
C ALA A 61 8.73 2.30 -2.98
N ASP A 62 9.62 2.66 -3.91
CA ASP A 62 9.50 3.88 -4.72
C ASP A 62 8.23 3.89 -5.59
N LEU A 63 7.90 2.75 -6.21
CA LEU A 63 6.67 2.61 -6.98
C LEU A 63 5.42 2.65 -6.11
N ALA A 64 5.45 2.04 -4.92
CA ALA A 64 4.34 2.12 -3.97
C ALA A 64 4.12 3.56 -3.50
N HIS A 65 5.20 4.30 -3.21
CA HIS A 65 5.13 5.73 -2.90
C HIS A 65 4.49 6.52 -4.05
N THR A 66 4.96 6.32 -5.28
CA THR A 66 4.40 6.99 -6.46
C THR A 66 2.92 6.67 -6.64
N TRP A 67 2.53 5.41 -6.49
CA TRP A 67 1.13 5.01 -6.57
C TRP A 67 0.29 5.70 -5.50
N ILE A 68 0.73 5.69 -4.24
CA ILE A 68 0.04 6.38 -3.14
C ILE A 68 -0.07 7.87 -3.42
N TYR A 69 0.99 8.53 -3.88
CA TYR A 69 0.96 9.96 -4.19
C TYR A 69 -0.10 10.32 -5.23
N LEU A 70 -0.27 9.48 -6.26
CA LEU A 70 -1.27 9.69 -7.32
C LEU A 70 -2.70 9.38 -6.89
N HIS A 71 -2.89 8.51 -5.89
CA HIS A 71 -4.22 8.00 -5.48
C HIS A 71 -4.69 8.51 -4.12
N ALA A 72 -3.79 9.09 -3.33
CA ALA A 72 -4.17 9.84 -2.14
C ALA A 72 -5.00 11.02 -2.61
N SER A 73 -6.27 11.06 -2.21
CA SER A 73 -7.08 12.25 -2.37
C SER A 73 -6.30 13.40 -1.72
N ALA A 74 -5.98 14.44 -2.49
CA ALA A 74 -5.46 15.66 -1.91
C ALA A 74 -6.45 16.08 -0.80
N PRO A 75 -5.99 16.46 0.41
CA PRO A 75 -6.91 17.00 1.39
C PRO A 75 -7.58 18.20 0.75
N SER A 76 -8.83 18.06 0.30
CA SER A 76 -9.56 19.16 -0.29
C SER A 76 -9.84 20.15 0.82
N PRO A 77 -9.23 21.36 0.80
CA PRO A 77 -9.49 22.36 1.81
C PRO A 77 -10.93 22.92 1.71
N TYR A 78 -11.71 22.48 0.72
CA TYR A 78 -13.07 22.92 0.43
C TYR A 78 -14.15 21.85 0.68
N SER A 79 -13.83 20.78 1.42
CA SER A 79 -14.79 19.71 1.74
C SER A 79 -15.85 20.08 2.79
N GLN A 80 -15.89 21.34 3.25
CA GLN A 80 -16.94 21.89 4.10
C GLN A 80 -17.43 23.23 3.54
N SER A 81 -18.13 23.20 2.40
CA SER A 81 -18.89 24.36 1.96
C SER A 81 -20.02 23.97 1.02
N ARG A 82 -20.95 23.12 1.51
CA ARG A 82 -22.36 22.93 1.07
C ARG A 82 -23.03 22.14 2.21
N GLU A 83 -24.02 22.60 2.97
CA GLU A 83 -24.92 23.75 2.94
C GLU A 83 -25.22 24.11 4.41
N VAL A 84 -25.09 25.39 4.79
CA VAL A 84 -25.80 25.91 5.96
C VAL A 84 -26.49 27.21 5.53
N ASN A 85 -27.82 27.14 5.56
CA ASN A 85 -28.86 28.18 5.65
C ASN A 85 -29.04 29.20 4.52
N ASP A 86 -30.29 29.31 4.03
CA ASP A 86 -31.21 30.38 4.50
C ASP A 86 -32.65 30.16 3.99
N GLY A 87 -33.62 30.13 4.92
CA GLY A 87 -35.06 30.13 4.64
C GLY A 87 -35.92 29.48 5.71
#